data_AF-A0A7K2XGY0-F1
#
_entry.id   AF-A0A7K2XGY0-F1
#
_cell.length_a   1.000
_cell.length_b   1.000
_cell.length_c   1.000
_cell.angle_alpha   90.00
_cell.angle_beta   90.00
_cell.angle_gamma   90.00
#
_symmetry.space_group_name_H-M   'P 1'
#
loop_
_entity.id
_entity.type
_entity.pdbx_description
1 polymer ?
#
loop_
_entity_poly.entity_id
_entity_poly.type
_entity_poly.pdbx_seq_one_letter_code
_entity_poly.pdbx_strand_id
1 'polypeptide(L)' 'MPVDHCLQIDALAVEGPAGPALTAVLTWPEGLLARDEADALADAWREALCLLAASRVRASAPVRTDLA' A
#
# COMPACT_ATOMS: atom_id res chain seq x y z
N MET A 1 -17.17 16.21 7.86
CA MET A 1 -17.48 14.77 8.01
C MET A 1 -16.37 14.16 8.86
N PRO A 2 -16.65 13.26 9.80
CA PRO A 2 -15.60 12.57 10.54
C PRO A 2 -14.76 11.74 9.59
N VAL A 3 -13.46 11.63 9.87
CA VAL A 3 -12.51 10.81 9.11
C VAL A 3 -12.33 9.50 9.87
N ASP A 4 -12.75 8.40 9.28
CA ASP A 4 -12.69 7.08 9.92
C ASP A 4 -11.25 6.56 10.06
N HIS A 5 -10.34 7.08 9.23
CA HIS A 5 -8.91 6.76 9.25
C HIS A 5 -8.09 7.96 8.77
N CYS A 6 -6.86 8.07 9.28
CA CYS A 6 -5.91 9.14 8.95
C CYS A 6 -5.31 8.97 7.54
N LEU A 7 -5.18 7.73 7.07
CA LEU A 7 -4.57 7.37 5.79
C LEU A 7 -5.26 6.14 5.20
N GLN A 8 -5.62 6.23 3.92
CA GLN A 8 -6.06 5.10 3.11
C GLN A 8 -4.95 4.72 2.12
N ILE A 9 -4.75 3.42 1.91
CA ILE A 9 -3.85 2.89 0.87
C ILE A 9 -4.64 1.90 0.02
N ASP A 10 -4.89 2.27 -1.23
CA ASP A 10 -5.51 1.38 -2.22
C ASP A 10 -4.41 0.81 -3.11
N ALA A 11 -4.20 -0.51 -3.08
CA ALA A 11 -3.11 -1.17 -3.80
C ALA A 11 -3.61 -2.29 -4.72
N LEU A 12 -3.05 -2.37 -5.93
CA LEU A 12 -3.41 -3.35 -6.95
C LEU A 12 -2.15 -3.88 -7.64
N ALA A 13 -2.07 -5.20 -7.80
CA ALA A 13 -1.13 -5.82 -8.72
C ALA A 13 -1.72 -5.77 -10.13
N VAL A 14 -1.07 -5.04 -11.02
CA VAL A 14 -1.49 -4.86 -12.41
C VAL A 14 -0.57 -5.68 -13.30
N GLU A 15 -1.15 -6.56 -14.12
CA GLU A 15 -0.39 -7.35 -15.08
C GLU A 15 0.15 -6.46 -16.22
N GLY A 16 1.44 -6.61 -16.52
CA GLY A 16 2.10 -5.89 -17.61
C GLY A 16 3.05 -6.79 -18.41
N PRO A 17 3.63 -6.28 -19.51
CA PRO A 17 4.53 -7.06 -20.38
C PRO A 17 5.79 -7.59 -19.68
N ALA A 18 6.21 -6.94 -18.59
CA ALA A 18 7.35 -7.34 -17.77
C ALA A 18 6.97 -8.21 -16.55
N GLY A 19 5.69 -8.58 -16.43
CA GLY A 19 5.10 -9.23 -15.27
C GLY A 19 4.21 -8.31 -14.43
N PRO A 20 3.70 -8.80 -13.29
CA PRO A 20 2.84 -8.02 -12.39
C PRO A 20 3.62 -6.86 -11.75
N ALA A 21 3.03 -5.67 -11.76
CA ALA A 21 3.53 -4.48 -11.10
C ALA A 21 2.55 -4.01 -10.03
N LEU A 22 3.06 -3.74 -8.82
CA LEU A 22 2.24 -3.16 -7.76
C LEU A 22 2.06 -1.66 -8.00
N THR A 23 0.81 -1.21 -8.04
CA THR A 23 0.43 0.20 -8.04
C THR A 23 -0.33 0.51 -6.75
N ALA A 24 -0.07 1.66 -6.14
CA ALA A 24 -0.78 2.08 -4.94
C ALA A 24 -1.14 3.56 -4.98
N VAL A 25 -2.28 3.91 -4.40
CA VAL A 25 -2.75 5.27 -4.20
C VAL A 25 -2.91 5.51 -2.71
N LEU A 26 -2.23 6.55 -2.21
CA LEU A 26 -2.37 7.02 -0.83
C LEU A 26 -3.33 8.20 -0.83
N THR A 27 -4.35 8.14 0.03
CA THR A 27 -5.33 9.22 0.21
C THR A 27 -5.37 9.61 1.69
N TRP A 28 -5.30 10.90 1.97
CA TRP A 28 -5.37 11.43 3.33
C TRP A 28 -6.13 12.76 3.36
N PRO A 29 -6.79 13.09 4.48
CA PRO A 29 -7.41 14.40 4.66
C PRO A 29 -6.38 15.54 4.65
N GLU A 30 -6.76 16.66 4.04
CA GLU A 30 -5.92 17.86 4.01
C GLU A 30 -5.60 18.33 5.43
N GLY A 31 -4.33 18.70 5.66
CA GLY A 31 -3.84 19.17 6.96
C GLY A 31 -3.50 18.08 7.97
N LEU A 32 -3.73 16.79 7.68
CA LEU A 32 -3.27 15.68 8.54
C LEU A 32 -1.87 15.17 8.21
N LEU A 33 -1.50 15.14 6.94
CA LEU A 33 -0.13 14.85 6.50
C LEU A 33 0.33 15.90 5.51
N ALA A 34 1.54 16.41 5.73
CA ALA A 34 2.25 17.15 4.71
C ALA A 34 2.60 16.21 3.54
N ARG A 35 2.75 16.78 2.35
CA ARG A 35 3.05 16.00 1.15
C ARG A 35 4.33 15.18 1.30
N ASP A 36 5.38 15.80 1.83
CA ASP A 36 6.69 15.16 2.01
C ASP A 36 6.63 14.00 3.02
N GLU A 37 5.77 14.09 4.04
CA GLU A 37 5.55 13.01 5.01
C GLU A 37 4.86 11.81 4.35
N ALA A 38 3.86 12.07 3.49
CA ALA A 38 3.19 11.03 2.74
C ALA A 38 4.13 10.36 1.71
N ASP A 39 4.97 11.14 1.04
CA ASP A 39 5.97 10.60 0.09
C ASP A 39 7.03 9.77 0.84
N ALA A 40 7.51 10.22 2.01
CA ALA A 40 8.43 9.44 2.85
C ALA A 40 7.81 8.13 3.35
N LEU A 41 6.53 8.16 3.73
CA LEU A 41 5.80 6.96 4.11
C LEU A 41 5.65 5.98 2.94
N ALA A 42 5.31 6.49 1.74
CA ALA A 42 5.20 5.67 0.54
C ALA A 42 6.52 4.98 0.22
N ASP A 43 7.64 5.67 0.36
CA ASP A 43 8.98 5.11 0.14
C ASP A 43 9.34 4.04 1.17
N ALA A 44 9.14 4.31 2.46
CA ALA A 44 9.42 3.34 3.52
C ALA A 44 8.55 2.07 3.38
N TRP A 45 7.28 2.24 3.03
CA TRP A 45 6.38 1.11 2.79
C TRP A 45 6.81 0.30 1.56
N ARG A 46 7.17 0.96 0.46
CA ARG A 46 7.70 0.31 -0.74
C ARG A 46 8.98 -0.48 -0.44
N GLU A 47 9.91 0.09 0.32
CA GLU A 47 11.13 -0.59 0.74
C GLU A 47 10.81 -1.85 1.56
N ALA A 48 9.90 -1.74 2.53
CA ALA A 48 9.45 -2.88 3.32
C ALA A 48 8.83 -3.99 2.44
N LEU A 49 8.01 -3.63 1.45
CA LEU A 49 7.45 -4.59 0.49
C LEU A 49 8.52 -5.26 -0.37
N CYS A 50 9.54 -4.52 -0.81
CA CYS A 50 10.67 -5.10 -1.54
C CYS A 50 11.45 -6.10 -0.68
N LEU A 51 11.68 -5.78 0.60
CA LEU A 51 12.32 -6.70 1.55
C LEU A 51 11.48 -7.96 1.76
N LEU A 52 10.16 -7.82 1.91
CA LEU A 52 9.25 -8.96 2.03
C LEU A 52 9.24 -9.82 0.77
N ALA A 53 9.20 -9.22 -0.42
CA ALA A 53 9.22 -9.94 -1.69
C ALA A 53 10.55 -10.69 -1.93
N ALA A 54 11.67 -10.15 -1.45
CA ALA A 54 12.96 -10.83 -1.46
C ALA A 54 13.06 -11.96 -0.41
N SER A 55 12.24 -11.91 0.65
CA SER A 55 12.21 -12.92 1.69
C SER A 55 11.61 -14.24 1.17
N ARG A 56 12.11 -15.38 1.65
CA ARG A 56 11.56 -16.71 1.31
C ARG A 56 10.34 -17.11 2.17
N VAL A 57 9.72 -16.16 2.85
CA VAL A 57 8.53 -16.44 3.66
C VAL A 57 7.42 -16.85 2.70
N ARG A 58 6.93 -18.09 2.85
CA ARG A 58 5.74 -18.53 2.13
C ARG A 58 4.58 -17.67 2.62
N ALA A 59 3.99 -16.90 1.71
CA ALA A 59 2.75 -16.19 1.99
C ALA A 59 1.71 -17.21 2.51
N SER A 60 1.14 -16.93 3.67
CA SER A 60 -0.04 -17.65 4.12
C SER A 60 -1.16 -17.44 3.11
N ALA A 61 -2.05 -18.43 2.94
CA ALA A 61 -3.19 -18.30 2.04
C ALA A 61 -3.94 -16.97 2.30
N PRO A 62 -4.38 -16.27 1.24
CA PRO A 62 -5.08 -15.00 1.42
C PRO A 62 -6.29 -15.19 2.32
N VAL A 63 -6.37 -14.42 3.41
CA VAL A 63 -7.60 -14.25 4.16
C VAL A 63 -8.55 -13.49 3.23
N ARG A 64 -9.66 -14.14 2.86
CA ARG A 64 -10.75 -13.44 2.19
C ARG A 64 -11.42 -12.58 3.26
N THR A 65 -11.12 -11.29 3.26
CA THR A 65 -11.92 -10.29 3.97
C THR A 65 -13.07 -9.92 3.06
N ASP A 66 -14.19 -10.59 3.25
CA ASP A 66 -15.50 -10.15 2.75
C ASP A 66 -15.87 -8.82 3.43
N LEU A 67 -15.58 -7.72 2.75
CA LEU A 67 -16.13 -6.40 3.08
C LEU A 67 -17.50 -6.29 2.40
N ALA A 68 -18.53 -6.62 3.17
CA ALA A 68 -19.94 -6.39 2.84
C ALA A 68 -20.34 -4.92 3.08
#